data_AF-A0A3D1MBP1-F1
#
_entry.id   AF-A0A3D1MBP1-F1
#
_cell.length_a   1.000
_cell.length_b   1.000
_cell.length_c   1.000
_cell.angle_alpha   90.00
_cell.angle_beta   90.00
_cell.angle_gamma   90.00
#
_symmetry.space_group_name_H-M   'P 1'
#
loop_
_entity.id
_entity.type
_entity.pdbx_description
1 polymer ?
#
loop_
_entity_poly.entity_id
_entity_poly.type
_entity_poly.pdbx_seq_one_letter_code
_entity_poly.pdbx_strand_id
1 'polypeptide(L)'
;MNSIKALFVTGLISLTVQSKAQGLIFTNPINEFNATSLIVPEGYQVDVLYQARKDSVRTEDGLLHLSKSKIDFLAYIPDENHDHQGILFMNHELRDSNFVLGHGGGMSWVAVSQKEDGSWSTDDDAHYIDFSSVGGTWHNCGGEVTHHNTILTAEEYPPFTNAELYGSEGQQYLDTSDFNGMKRNEVMGWMVEVDIKSKKPLRKLWQMGRYSHEDTYCTPDGKVVYLTDDYGGGVF
;
A
#
# COMPACT_ATOMS: atom_id res chain seq x y z
N MET A 1 -71.82 7.88 -12.42
CA MET A 1 -70.35 7.98 -12.55
C MET A 1 -69.83 8.80 -11.38
N ASN A 2 -69.46 8.17 -10.26
CA ASN A 2 -68.86 8.85 -9.12
C ASN A 2 -67.44 8.31 -8.94
N SER A 3 -66.47 9.20 -9.08
CA SER A 3 -65.03 8.91 -9.05
C SER A 3 -64.59 8.56 -7.64
N ILE A 4 -63.92 7.41 -7.49
CA ILE A 4 -63.12 7.08 -6.32
C ILE A 4 -61.80 7.84 -6.46
N LYS A 5 -61.51 8.76 -5.54
CA LYS A 5 -60.17 9.34 -5.40
C LYS A 5 -59.38 8.46 -4.43
N ALA A 6 -58.46 7.66 -4.97
CA ALA A 6 -57.46 6.97 -4.18
C ALA A 6 -56.38 7.98 -3.76
N LEU A 7 -56.18 8.14 -2.46
CA LEU A 7 -55.09 8.92 -1.89
C LEU A 7 -53.94 7.96 -1.60
N PHE A 8 -52.90 7.97 -2.42
CA PHE A 8 -51.65 7.27 -2.13
C PHE A 8 -50.80 8.16 -1.23
N VAL A 9 -50.69 7.82 0.05
CA VAL A 9 -49.68 8.38 0.95
C VAL A 9 -48.48 7.46 0.89
N THR A 10 -47.49 7.80 0.07
CA THR A 10 -46.16 7.19 0.15
C THR A 10 -45.43 7.80 1.33
N GLY A 11 -45.49 7.14 2.49
CA GLY A 11 -44.63 7.46 3.62
C GLY A 11 -43.20 7.02 3.30
N LEU A 12 -42.31 7.99 3.02
CA LEU A 12 -40.87 7.74 3.06
C LEU A 12 -40.48 7.52 4.52
N ILE A 13 -40.32 6.27 4.94
CA ILE A 13 -39.62 5.95 6.18
C ILE A 13 -38.14 5.96 5.84
N SER A 14 -37.49 7.11 6.02
CA SER A 14 -36.03 7.17 6.01
C SER A 14 -35.53 6.55 7.32
N LEU A 15 -35.26 5.24 7.29
CA LEU A 15 -34.52 4.55 8.35
C LEU A 15 -33.07 5.04 8.29
N THR A 16 -32.78 6.14 8.97
CA THR A 16 -31.40 6.53 9.29
C THR A 16 -30.90 5.56 10.35
N VAL A 17 -30.21 4.50 9.93
CA VAL A 17 -29.32 3.75 10.81
C VAL A 17 -28.15 4.68 11.13
N GLN A 18 -28.28 5.45 12.20
CA GLN A 18 -27.14 6.13 12.80
C GLN A 18 -26.27 5.03 13.41
N SER A 19 -25.23 4.59 12.70
CA SER A 19 -24.19 3.82 13.36
C SER A 19 -23.60 4.72 14.43
N LYS A 20 -23.69 4.29 15.69
CA LYS A 20 -22.91 4.94 16.74
C LYS A 20 -21.46 4.67 16.39
N ALA A 21 -20.67 5.72 16.18
CA ALA A 21 -19.23 5.60 16.15
C ALA A 21 -18.81 5.05 17.53
N GLN A 22 -18.57 3.75 17.62
CA GLN A 22 -17.95 3.15 18.78
C GLN A 22 -16.47 3.51 18.66
N GLY A 23 -16.01 4.51 19.42
CA GLY A 23 -14.60 4.87 19.47
C GLY A 23 -13.75 3.67 19.93
N LEU A 24 -12.45 3.71 19.64
CA LEU A 24 -11.51 2.70 20.12
C LEU A 24 -11.51 2.68 21.67
N ILE A 25 -11.89 1.54 22.27
CA ILE A 25 -11.94 1.37 23.73
C ILE A 25 -10.66 0.66 24.17
N PHE A 26 -9.56 1.41 24.30
CA PHE A 26 -8.33 0.95 24.92
C PHE A 26 -8.26 1.47 26.35
N THR A 27 -8.42 0.58 27.34
CA THR A 27 -8.43 0.95 28.76
C THR A 27 -7.09 0.68 29.42
N ASN A 28 -6.09 1.50 29.09
CA ASN A 28 -4.94 1.91 29.91
C ASN A 28 -3.79 2.33 28.96
N PRO A 29 -3.29 3.56 29.04
CA PRO A 29 -2.00 3.86 28.44
C PRO A 29 -0.93 3.15 29.27
N ILE A 30 -0.34 2.09 28.73
CA ILE A 30 0.84 1.48 29.33
C ILE A 30 2.01 2.43 29.07
N ASN A 31 2.41 3.16 30.11
CA ASN A 31 3.48 4.16 30.03
C ASN A 31 4.86 3.53 30.27
N GLU A 32 5.25 2.57 29.44
CA GLU A 32 6.61 1.99 29.46
C GLU A 32 7.36 2.39 28.18
N PHE A 33 8.16 3.44 28.30
CA PHE A 33 8.90 4.02 27.18
C PHE A 33 10.21 3.28 26.84
N ASN A 34 10.63 2.32 27.68
CA ASN A 34 11.83 1.50 27.45
C ASN A 34 11.49 0.04 27.11
N ALA A 35 10.23 -0.24 26.75
CA ALA A 35 9.82 -1.57 26.36
C ALA A 35 10.64 -2.06 25.15
N THR A 36 11.22 -3.25 25.27
CA THR A 36 11.92 -3.93 24.16
C THR A 36 11.04 -4.95 23.44
N SER A 37 9.77 -5.03 23.84
CA SER A 37 8.71 -5.87 23.26
C SER A 37 7.43 -5.07 23.16
N LEU A 38 6.57 -5.42 22.20
CA LEU A 38 5.24 -4.82 22.10
C LEU A 38 4.41 -5.15 23.35
N ILE A 39 3.84 -4.13 23.99
CA ILE A 39 2.92 -4.32 25.10
C ILE A 39 1.48 -4.19 24.58
N VAL A 40 0.70 -5.25 24.76
CA VAL A 40 -0.65 -5.39 24.22
C VAL A 40 -1.65 -5.25 25.37
N PRO A 41 -2.73 -4.45 25.23
CA PRO A 41 -3.75 -4.33 26.26
C PRO A 41 -4.40 -5.67 26.61
N GLU A 42 -4.89 -5.80 27.85
CA GLU A 42 -5.60 -7.00 28.30
C GLU A 42 -6.79 -7.29 27.38
N GLY A 43 -6.96 -8.57 27.00
CA GLY A 43 -8.01 -9.02 26.08
C GLY A 43 -7.65 -8.91 24.59
N TYR A 44 -6.47 -8.41 24.24
CA TYR A 44 -5.97 -8.36 22.86
C TYR A 44 -4.82 -9.35 22.63
N GLN A 45 -4.71 -9.82 21.40
CA GLN A 45 -3.63 -10.67 20.90
C GLN A 45 -2.89 -9.97 19.76
N VAL A 46 -1.61 -10.28 19.58
CA VAL A 46 -0.83 -9.89 18.42
C VAL A 46 -0.17 -11.12 17.82
N ASP A 47 -0.28 -11.24 16.50
CA ASP A 47 0.40 -12.24 15.71
C ASP A 47 1.38 -11.54 14.76
N VAL A 48 2.56 -12.14 14.57
CA VAL A 48 3.54 -11.65 13.59
C VAL A 48 3.28 -12.36 12.27
N LEU A 49 2.72 -11.63 11.30
CA LEU A 49 2.39 -12.20 9.98
C LEU A 49 3.60 -12.24 9.05
N TYR A 50 4.45 -11.21 9.09
CA TYR A 50 5.54 -11.06 8.14
C TYR A 50 6.68 -10.21 8.71
N GLN A 51 7.92 -10.59 8.41
CA GLN A 51 9.16 -9.95 8.83
C GLN A 51 10.09 -9.76 7.64
N ALA A 52 10.23 -8.50 7.22
CA ALA A 52 11.14 -8.08 6.17
C ALA A 52 12.59 -8.56 6.42
N ARG A 53 13.30 -9.03 5.38
CA ARG A 53 14.64 -9.65 5.41
C ARG A 53 14.78 -10.95 6.21
N LYS A 54 13.71 -11.44 6.85
CA LYS A 54 13.68 -12.76 7.48
C LYS A 54 12.85 -13.72 6.64
N ASP A 55 11.68 -13.27 6.21
CA ASP A 55 10.79 -14.02 5.36
C ASP A 55 11.15 -13.82 3.88
N SER A 56 10.85 -14.83 3.07
CA SER A 56 11.14 -14.82 1.64
C SER A 56 9.94 -14.32 0.83
N VAL A 57 10.22 -13.89 -0.39
CA VAL A 57 9.24 -13.59 -1.41
C VAL A 57 9.52 -14.42 -2.65
N ARG A 58 8.45 -14.81 -3.34
CA ARG A 58 8.49 -15.51 -4.61
C ARG A 58 8.46 -14.52 -5.76
N THR A 59 9.36 -14.68 -6.73
CA THR A 59 9.40 -13.94 -8.00
C THR A 59 8.53 -14.62 -9.06
N GLU A 60 8.26 -13.94 -10.18
CA GLU A 60 7.40 -14.48 -11.26
C GLU A 60 7.93 -15.80 -11.88
N ASP A 61 9.25 -16.03 -11.82
CA ASP A 61 9.89 -17.28 -12.24
C ASP A 61 9.77 -18.43 -11.20
N GLY A 62 9.12 -18.16 -10.06
CA GLY A 62 8.85 -19.12 -9.01
C GLY A 62 9.97 -19.26 -7.96
N LEU A 63 11.10 -18.57 -8.12
CA LEU A 63 12.22 -18.63 -7.18
C LEU A 63 11.94 -17.86 -5.89
N LEU A 64 12.56 -18.30 -4.79
CA LEU A 64 12.44 -17.65 -3.47
C LEU A 64 13.69 -16.85 -3.15
N HIS A 65 13.46 -15.65 -2.65
CA HIS A 65 14.50 -14.70 -2.29
C HIS A 65 14.15 -13.98 -1.00
N LEU A 66 15.15 -13.57 -0.21
CA LEU A 66 14.89 -12.75 0.96
C LEU A 66 14.18 -11.46 0.55
N SER A 67 13.11 -11.14 1.29
CA SER A 67 12.33 -9.95 1.06
C SER A 67 13.14 -8.67 1.23
N LYS A 68 12.70 -7.62 0.53
CA LYS A 68 13.14 -6.25 0.80
C LYS A 68 12.73 -5.85 2.22
N SER A 69 13.53 -4.97 2.84
CA SER A 69 13.27 -4.42 4.19
C SER A 69 12.26 -3.26 4.17
N LYS A 70 12.14 -2.57 5.32
CA LYS A 70 11.46 -1.28 5.47
C LYS A 70 10.03 -1.33 4.92
N ILE A 71 9.25 -2.22 5.53
CA ILE A 71 7.82 -2.28 5.25
C ILE A 71 7.21 -0.95 5.69
N ASP A 72 6.41 -0.38 4.81
CA ASP A 72 5.74 0.89 5.06
C ASP A 72 4.23 0.73 4.86
N PHE A 73 3.60 1.39 3.87
CA PHE A 73 2.18 1.21 3.55
C PHE A 73 1.73 -0.25 3.60
N LEU A 74 0.62 -0.46 4.32
CA LEU A 74 -0.07 -1.74 4.43
C LEU A 74 -1.50 -1.61 3.92
N ALA A 75 -1.90 -2.52 3.04
CA ALA A 75 -3.29 -2.67 2.62
C ALA A 75 -3.76 -4.10 2.79
N TYR A 76 -4.83 -4.28 3.56
CA TYR A 76 -5.55 -5.54 3.62
C TYR A 76 -6.76 -5.49 2.67
N ILE A 77 -6.78 -6.38 1.69
CA ILE A 77 -7.89 -6.55 0.76
C ILE A 77 -8.67 -7.81 1.17
N PRO A 78 -9.89 -7.71 1.70
CA PRO A 78 -10.68 -8.87 2.10
C PRO A 78 -11.07 -9.73 0.90
N ASP A 79 -11.15 -11.04 1.08
CA ASP A 79 -11.83 -11.92 0.13
C ASP A 79 -13.35 -11.71 0.26
N GLU A 80 -14.00 -11.38 -0.86
CA GLU A 80 -15.45 -11.16 -0.89
C GLU A 80 -16.27 -12.43 -0.63
N ASN A 81 -15.67 -13.62 -0.78
CA ASN A 81 -16.35 -14.90 -0.66
C ASN A 81 -16.06 -15.66 0.64
N HIS A 82 -15.02 -15.27 1.37
CA HIS A 82 -14.56 -15.98 2.56
C HIS A 82 -14.34 -15.00 3.71
N ASP A 83 -15.09 -15.19 4.79
CA ASP A 83 -14.87 -14.44 6.02
C ASP A 83 -13.46 -14.71 6.56
N HIS A 84 -12.84 -13.67 7.13
CA HIS A 84 -11.53 -13.76 7.79
C HIS A 84 -10.37 -14.25 6.88
N GLN A 85 -10.45 -13.95 5.58
CA GLN A 85 -9.40 -14.21 4.60
C GLN A 85 -9.18 -12.99 3.72
N GLY A 86 -7.96 -12.79 3.25
CA GLY A 86 -7.66 -11.70 2.34
C GLY A 86 -6.20 -11.66 1.92
N ILE A 87 -5.81 -10.55 1.33
CA ILE A 87 -4.46 -10.33 0.82
C ILE A 87 -3.89 -9.08 1.48
N LEU A 88 -2.73 -9.24 2.12
CA LEU A 88 -1.95 -8.13 2.64
C LEU A 88 -0.94 -7.68 1.58
N PHE A 89 -1.01 -6.42 1.17
CA PHE A 89 0.01 -5.73 0.38
C PHE A 89 0.88 -4.88 1.28
N MET A 90 2.16 -4.82 0.95
CA MET A 90 3.21 -4.17 1.74
C MET A 90 4.13 -3.39 0.82
N ASN A 91 4.20 -2.08 0.97
CA ASN A 91 5.27 -1.30 0.35
C ASN A 91 6.62 -1.64 0.98
N HIS A 92 7.68 -1.33 0.23
CA HIS A 92 9.05 -1.36 0.71
C HIS A 92 9.73 -0.01 0.45
N GLU A 93 9.97 0.74 1.52
CA GLU A 93 10.48 2.11 1.50
C GLU A 93 12.02 2.15 1.53
N LEU A 94 12.65 1.69 0.46
CA LEU A 94 14.10 1.66 0.38
C LEU A 94 14.61 2.13 -0.97
N ARG A 95 15.92 2.36 -1.03
CA ARG A 95 16.61 2.91 -2.20
C ARG A 95 17.70 1.99 -2.69
N ASP A 96 17.80 0.76 -2.19
CA ASP A 96 18.99 -0.07 -2.40
C ASP A 96 19.03 -0.79 -3.75
N SER A 97 20.25 -1.13 -4.16
CA SER A 97 20.44 -1.90 -5.38
C SER A 97 20.15 -3.38 -5.10
N ASN A 98 19.16 -3.95 -5.77
CA ASN A 98 18.90 -5.38 -5.73
C ASN A 98 18.72 -5.94 -7.15
N PHE A 99 19.57 -6.89 -7.55
CA PHE A 99 19.55 -7.49 -8.89
C PHE A 99 18.47 -8.55 -9.09
N VAL A 100 17.83 -8.97 -8.01
CA VAL A 100 16.83 -10.05 -8.01
C VAL A 100 15.43 -9.46 -7.95
N LEU A 101 15.19 -8.56 -7.00
CA LEU A 101 13.89 -7.95 -6.75
C LEU A 101 13.81 -6.53 -7.30
N GLY A 102 14.66 -6.15 -8.25
CA GLY A 102 14.73 -4.77 -8.77
C GLY A 102 15.35 -3.76 -7.79
N HIS A 103 15.96 -2.71 -8.32
CA HIS A 103 16.56 -1.64 -7.52
C HIS A 103 15.49 -0.71 -6.93
N GLY A 104 15.87 0.05 -5.90
CA GLY A 104 14.98 1.02 -5.27
C GLY A 104 13.97 0.36 -4.34
N GLY A 105 12.75 0.89 -4.33
CA GLY A 105 11.68 0.46 -3.44
C GLY A 105 11.07 -0.87 -3.86
N GLY A 106 9.78 -1.05 -3.59
CA GLY A 106 9.04 -2.20 -4.05
C GLY A 106 7.69 -2.35 -3.38
N MET A 107 7.03 -3.45 -3.72
CA MET A 107 5.84 -3.91 -3.05
C MET A 107 5.82 -5.44 -3.05
N SER A 108 5.35 -6.03 -1.96
CA SER A 108 5.06 -7.46 -1.87
C SER A 108 3.61 -7.68 -1.46
N TRP A 109 3.09 -8.88 -1.71
CA TRP A 109 1.78 -9.29 -1.22
C TRP A 109 1.81 -10.71 -0.67
N VAL A 110 0.91 -11.03 0.26
CA VAL A 110 0.77 -12.37 0.82
C VAL A 110 -0.70 -12.63 1.18
N ALA A 111 -1.17 -13.85 0.92
CA ALA A 111 -2.50 -14.28 1.38
C ALA A 111 -2.45 -14.56 2.88
N VAL A 112 -3.48 -14.12 3.61
CA VAL A 112 -3.59 -14.27 5.05
C VAL A 112 -4.98 -14.75 5.45
N SER A 113 -5.03 -15.61 6.44
CA SER A 113 -6.27 -16.14 7.01
C SER A 113 -6.24 -16.17 8.53
N GLN A 114 -7.42 -16.07 9.14
CA GLN A 114 -7.61 -16.33 10.55
C GLN A 114 -7.87 -17.82 10.79
N LYS A 115 -7.21 -18.37 11.80
CA LYS A 115 -7.39 -19.73 12.27
C LYS A 115 -8.59 -19.82 13.23
N GLU A 116 -9.01 -21.04 13.54
CA GLU A 116 -10.11 -21.32 14.46
C GLU A 116 -9.89 -20.76 15.88
N ASP A 117 -8.63 -20.63 16.30
CA ASP A 117 -8.26 -20.04 17.61
C ASP A 117 -8.24 -18.51 17.61
N GLY A 118 -8.56 -17.87 16.48
CA GLY A 118 -8.57 -16.43 16.31
C GLY A 118 -7.22 -15.83 15.89
N SER A 119 -6.14 -16.62 15.87
CA SER A 119 -4.83 -16.14 15.41
C SER A 119 -4.79 -15.99 13.88
N TRP A 120 -4.00 -15.04 13.39
CA TRP A 120 -3.77 -14.85 11.95
C TRP A 120 -2.44 -15.43 11.50
N SER A 121 -2.38 -15.94 10.27
CA SER A 121 -1.12 -16.36 9.63
C SER A 121 -1.15 -16.14 8.12
N THR A 122 0.03 -16.22 7.50
CA THR A 122 0.16 -16.30 6.04
C THR A 122 -0.20 -17.68 5.55
N ASP A 123 -0.88 -17.76 4.41
CA ASP A 123 -1.32 -19.03 3.81
C ASP A 123 -0.21 -19.69 2.96
N ASP A 124 0.72 -18.90 2.43
CA ASP A 124 1.88 -19.33 1.64
C ASP A 124 3.01 -18.30 1.72
N ASP A 125 4.10 -18.51 0.99
CA ASP A 125 5.16 -17.53 0.74
C ASP A 125 4.57 -16.21 0.21
N ALA A 126 5.13 -15.09 0.67
CA ALA A 126 4.83 -13.79 0.07
C ALA A 126 5.35 -13.74 -1.38
N HIS A 127 4.86 -12.79 -2.16
CA HIS A 127 5.21 -12.61 -3.56
C HIS A 127 5.67 -11.17 -3.81
N TYR A 128 6.75 -11.01 -4.58
CA TYR A 128 7.22 -9.69 -4.99
C TYR A 128 6.46 -9.20 -6.23
N ILE A 129 6.11 -7.92 -6.27
CA ILE A 129 5.53 -7.28 -7.46
C ILE A 129 6.66 -6.71 -8.31
N ASP A 130 6.80 -7.19 -9.55
CA ASP A 130 7.80 -6.69 -10.48
C ASP A 130 7.39 -5.34 -11.11
N PHE A 131 8.17 -4.30 -10.82
CA PHE A 131 7.98 -2.94 -11.34
C PHE A 131 8.68 -2.67 -12.69
N SER A 132 9.36 -3.66 -13.28
CA SER A 132 10.13 -3.50 -14.53
C SER A 132 9.31 -2.93 -15.69
N SER A 133 8.03 -3.31 -15.81
CA SER A 133 7.14 -2.86 -16.88
C SER A 133 6.80 -1.37 -16.85
N VAL A 134 6.99 -0.70 -15.70
CA VAL A 134 6.83 0.76 -15.54
C VAL A 134 8.16 1.49 -15.32
N GLY A 135 9.28 0.82 -15.60
CA GLY A 135 10.63 1.38 -15.51
C GLY A 135 11.30 1.27 -14.14
N GLY A 136 10.70 0.50 -13.23
CA GLY A 136 11.15 0.33 -11.85
C GLY A 136 10.31 1.16 -10.86
N THR A 137 10.72 1.14 -9.59
CA THR A 137 10.08 1.91 -8.53
C THR A 137 11.09 2.43 -7.51
N TRP A 138 10.73 3.47 -6.76
CA TRP A 138 11.63 4.19 -5.87
C TRP A 138 11.00 4.51 -4.52
N HIS A 139 11.67 4.11 -3.42
CA HIS A 139 11.34 4.56 -2.05
C HIS A 139 9.83 4.57 -1.76
N ASN A 140 9.18 3.42 -1.93
CA ASN A 140 7.73 3.31 -1.81
C ASN A 140 7.32 3.50 -0.35
N CYS A 141 6.74 4.65 -0.01
CA CYS A 141 6.36 5.05 1.35
C CYS A 141 4.89 4.67 1.65
N GLY A 142 3.99 5.64 1.74
CA GLY A 142 2.55 5.46 1.92
C GLY A 142 1.80 5.07 0.64
N GLY A 143 0.48 5.24 0.67
CA GLY A 143 -0.38 4.80 -0.42
C GLY A 143 -1.83 4.59 0.00
N GLU A 144 -2.64 4.15 -0.96
CA GLU A 144 -4.08 3.98 -0.75
C GLU A 144 -4.65 2.85 -1.59
N VAL A 145 -5.65 2.15 -1.06
CA VAL A 145 -6.54 1.31 -1.86
C VAL A 145 -7.61 2.19 -2.49
N THR A 146 -7.60 2.31 -3.82
CA THR A 146 -8.59 3.11 -4.53
C THR A 146 -9.96 2.44 -4.56
N HIS A 147 -10.99 3.24 -4.83
CA HIS A 147 -12.35 2.77 -5.09
C HIS A 147 -12.51 2.02 -6.45
N HIS A 148 -11.41 1.79 -7.17
CA HIS A 148 -11.37 1.17 -8.50
C HIS A 148 -10.53 -0.11 -8.55
N ASN A 149 -10.38 -0.82 -7.43
CA ASN A 149 -9.63 -2.08 -7.32
C ASN A 149 -8.15 -1.95 -7.69
N THR A 150 -7.56 -0.79 -7.43
CA THR A 150 -6.13 -0.56 -7.57
C THR A 150 -5.54 -0.07 -6.25
N ILE A 151 -4.23 -0.21 -6.10
CA ILE A 151 -3.45 0.41 -5.04
C ILE A 151 -2.64 1.53 -5.67
N LEU A 152 -2.62 2.69 -5.03
CA LEU A 152 -1.62 3.73 -5.30
C LEU A 152 -0.49 3.57 -4.30
N THR A 153 0.75 3.49 -4.78
CA THR A 153 1.95 3.49 -3.94
C THR A 153 2.77 4.74 -4.23
N ALA A 154 3.25 5.38 -3.17
CA ALA A 154 3.88 6.68 -3.21
C ALA A 154 5.41 6.57 -3.31
N GLU A 155 6.02 7.09 -4.37
CA GLU A 155 7.48 7.18 -4.45
C GLU A 155 7.98 8.47 -3.82
N GLU A 156 8.82 8.30 -2.80
CA GLU A 156 9.25 9.38 -1.92
C GLU A 156 10.70 9.83 -2.22
N TYR A 157 11.09 11.05 -1.82
CA TYR A 157 12.43 11.65 -2.02
C TYR A 157 13.04 11.39 -3.42
N PRO A 158 12.44 11.90 -4.49
CA PRO A 158 12.86 11.57 -5.84
C PRO A 158 14.26 12.13 -6.17
N PRO A 159 15.12 11.36 -6.87
CA PRO A 159 16.44 11.83 -7.27
C PRO A 159 16.34 12.86 -8.40
N PHE A 160 17.06 13.96 -8.32
CA PHE A 160 17.08 15.01 -9.35
C PHE A 160 18.04 14.71 -10.50
N THR A 161 18.98 13.79 -10.31
CA THR A 161 19.93 13.37 -11.34
C THR A 161 20.15 11.86 -11.34
N ASN A 162 20.62 11.30 -12.45
CA ASN A 162 21.07 9.90 -12.49
C ASN A 162 22.24 9.63 -11.52
N ALA A 163 23.06 10.63 -11.20
CA ALA A 163 24.13 10.48 -10.22
C ALA A 163 23.59 10.32 -8.79
N GLU A 164 22.56 11.07 -8.43
CA GLU A 164 21.86 10.91 -7.15
C GLU A 164 21.14 9.57 -7.08
N LEU A 165 20.42 9.19 -8.15
CA LEU A 165 19.75 7.90 -8.27
C LEU A 165 20.74 6.73 -8.12
N TYR A 166 21.91 6.82 -8.76
CA TYR A 166 22.95 5.80 -8.68
C TYR A 166 23.50 5.65 -7.25
N GLY A 167 23.56 6.76 -6.52
CA GLY A 167 24.19 6.83 -5.20
C GLY A 167 25.70 6.63 -5.26
N SER A 168 26.35 6.62 -4.09
CA SER A 168 27.78 6.34 -4.01
C SER A 168 28.05 4.91 -4.49
N GLU A 169 28.93 4.73 -5.47
CA GLU A 169 29.35 3.42 -5.98
C GLU A 169 28.18 2.46 -6.33
N GLY A 170 27.04 3.01 -6.77
CA GLY A 170 25.92 2.20 -7.24
C GLY A 170 25.10 1.53 -6.13
N GLN A 171 25.28 1.94 -4.88
CA GLN A 171 24.59 1.34 -3.74
C GLN A 171 23.06 1.53 -3.77
N GLN A 172 22.55 2.44 -4.60
CA GLN A 172 21.13 2.76 -4.67
C GLN A 172 20.44 2.15 -5.89
N TYR A 173 20.70 2.67 -7.08
CA TYR A 173 20.02 2.18 -8.28
C TYR A 173 21.00 2.11 -9.45
N LEU A 174 21.43 0.88 -9.79
CA LEU A 174 22.54 0.67 -10.71
C LEU A 174 22.19 0.97 -12.17
N ASP A 175 21.00 0.55 -12.62
CA ASP A 175 20.55 0.81 -13.98
C ASP A 175 20.13 2.28 -14.13
N THR A 176 20.98 3.09 -14.75
CA THR A 176 20.71 4.50 -15.07
C THR A 176 20.42 4.73 -16.55
N SER A 177 20.19 3.65 -17.31
CA SER A 177 19.82 3.74 -18.72
C SER A 177 18.43 4.36 -18.90
N ASP A 178 18.28 5.10 -19.99
CA ASP A 178 17.01 5.72 -20.35
C ASP A 178 15.90 4.65 -20.49
N PHE A 179 14.70 4.99 -20.05
CA PHE A 179 13.51 4.15 -20.17
C PHE A 179 12.46 4.91 -20.97
N ASN A 180 12.04 4.34 -22.09
CA ASN A 180 11.06 4.94 -23.01
C ASN A 180 11.41 6.40 -23.40
N GLY A 181 12.70 6.70 -23.57
CA GLY A 181 13.19 8.03 -23.97
C GLY A 181 13.28 9.06 -22.85
N MET A 182 13.06 8.67 -21.59
CA MET A 182 13.30 9.51 -20.41
C MET A 182 14.55 9.06 -19.67
N LYS A 183 15.25 9.99 -19.03
CA LYS A 183 16.37 9.61 -18.14
C LYS A 183 15.83 8.81 -16.97
N ARG A 184 16.60 7.84 -16.46
CA ARG A 184 16.11 6.97 -15.39
C ARG A 184 15.63 7.73 -14.15
N ASN A 185 16.34 8.78 -13.73
CA ASN A 185 15.93 9.56 -12.56
C ASN A 185 14.56 10.24 -12.75
N GLU A 186 14.18 10.60 -13.97
CA GLU A 186 12.90 11.23 -14.29
C GLU A 186 11.74 10.24 -14.19
N VAL A 187 12.01 8.93 -14.28
CA VAL A 187 11.03 7.85 -14.14
C VAL A 187 10.62 7.60 -12.68
N MET A 188 11.39 8.12 -11.72
CA MET A 188 11.16 7.98 -10.29
C MET A 188 10.53 9.25 -9.69
N GLY A 189 9.75 9.11 -8.62
CA GLY A 189 9.12 10.21 -7.89
C GLY A 189 7.64 10.42 -8.14
N TRP A 190 6.91 9.37 -8.47
CA TRP A 190 5.52 9.45 -8.88
C TRP A 190 4.66 8.49 -8.08
N MET A 191 3.37 8.79 -7.95
CA MET A 191 2.40 7.77 -7.60
C MET A 191 2.41 6.67 -8.66
N VAL A 192 2.48 5.41 -8.23
CA VAL A 192 2.40 4.24 -9.10
C VAL A 192 1.10 3.52 -8.81
N GLU A 193 0.33 3.23 -9.86
CA GLU A 193 -0.90 2.45 -9.75
C GLU A 193 -0.59 0.96 -9.94
N VAL A 194 -1.07 0.13 -9.03
CA VAL A 194 -0.92 -1.33 -9.03
C VAL A 194 -2.30 -1.97 -9.06
N ASP A 195 -2.52 -2.88 -9.99
CA ASP A 195 -3.78 -3.63 -10.06
C ASP A 195 -3.83 -4.70 -8.98
N ILE A 196 -4.91 -4.68 -8.18
CA ILE A 196 -5.07 -5.63 -7.07
C ILE A 196 -5.29 -7.05 -7.59
N LYS A 197 -5.93 -7.23 -8.75
CA LYS A 197 -6.30 -8.56 -9.24
C LYS A 197 -5.11 -9.26 -9.90
N SER A 198 -4.44 -8.58 -10.83
CA SER A 198 -3.28 -9.13 -11.53
C SER A 198 -1.99 -9.04 -10.72
N LYS A 199 -1.96 -8.25 -9.64
CA LYS A 199 -0.75 -8.00 -8.83
C LYS A 199 0.39 -7.40 -9.65
N LYS A 200 0.07 -6.47 -10.55
CA LYS A 200 1.03 -5.86 -11.48
C LYS A 200 0.92 -4.34 -11.44
N PRO A 201 2.04 -3.63 -11.57
CA PRO A 201 2.00 -2.19 -11.82
C PRO A 201 1.31 -1.93 -13.16
N LEU A 202 0.47 -0.90 -13.21
CA LEU A 202 -0.22 -0.46 -14.41
C LEU A 202 0.51 0.71 -15.06
N ARG A 203 0.91 1.71 -14.27
CA ARG A 203 1.50 2.97 -14.77
C ARG A 203 2.04 3.83 -13.63
N LYS A 204 2.95 4.75 -13.98
CA LYS A 204 3.21 5.97 -13.19
C LYS A 204 2.12 7.00 -13.49
N LEU A 205 1.59 7.67 -12.47
CA LEU A 205 0.55 8.68 -12.59
C LEU A 205 1.15 10.08 -12.73
N TRP A 206 1.75 10.34 -13.88
CA TRP A 206 2.47 11.59 -14.16
C TRP A 206 1.66 12.87 -13.92
N GLN A 207 0.32 12.78 -14.05
CA GLN A 207 -0.60 13.91 -13.85
C GLN A 207 -0.71 14.34 -12.38
N MET A 208 -0.26 13.51 -11.44
CA MET A 208 -0.25 13.81 -10.01
C MET A 208 1.00 14.60 -9.56
N GLY A 209 1.89 14.92 -10.51
CA GLY A 209 3.11 15.67 -10.21
C GLY A 209 4.22 14.80 -9.60
N ARG A 210 5.41 15.39 -9.49
CA ARG A 210 6.64 14.73 -9.07
C ARG A 210 7.27 15.44 -7.89
N TYR A 211 7.23 14.82 -6.71
CA TYR A 211 7.76 15.32 -5.45
C TYR A 211 7.88 14.16 -4.46
N SER A 212 8.11 14.45 -3.18
CA SER A 212 8.26 13.45 -2.12
C SER A 212 6.88 12.93 -1.70
N HIS A 213 6.25 12.08 -2.53
CA HIS A 213 4.90 11.58 -2.21
C HIS A 213 4.95 10.74 -0.93
N GLU A 214 4.13 11.09 0.04
CA GLU A 214 3.98 10.35 1.30
C GLU A 214 2.74 9.46 1.23
N ASP A 215 1.56 10.06 1.16
CA ASP A 215 0.28 9.37 1.16
C ASP A 215 -0.73 10.03 0.20
N THR A 216 -1.85 9.37 -0.03
CA THR A 216 -2.90 9.84 -0.92
C THR A 216 -4.29 9.50 -0.39
N TYR A 217 -5.28 10.31 -0.77
CA TYR A 217 -6.68 9.97 -0.56
C TYR A 217 -7.53 10.31 -1.79
N CYS A 218 -8.19 9.30 -2.37
CA CYS A 218 -9.03 9.40 -3.54
C CYS A 218 -10.49 9.42 -3.11
N THR A 219 -11.23 10.48 -3.47
CA THR A 219 -12.65 10.54 -3.11
C THR A 219 -13.45 9.42 -3.76
N PRO A 220 -14.50 8.89 -3.10
CA PRO A 220 -15.32 7.80 -3.63
C PRO A 220 -15.98 8.09 -4.99
N ASP A 221 -16.16 9.36 -5.34
CA ASP A 221 -16.72 9.77 -6.63
C ASP A 221 -15.68 9.89 -7.74
N GLY A 222 -14.41 9.62 -7.45
CA GLY A 222 -13.30 9.60 -8.41
C GLY A 222 -12.92 10.98 -8.97
N LYS A 223 -13.31 12.07 -8.30
CA LYS A 223 -13.11 13.44 -8.82
C LYS A 223 -11.97 14.20 -8.16
N VAL A 224 -11.60 13.84 -6.94
CA VAL A 224 -10.58 14.55 -6.17
C VAL A 224 -9.59 13.54 -5.61
N VAL A 225 -8.31 13.91 -5.68
CA VAL A 225 -7.23 13.19 -5.02
C VAL A 225 -6.50 14.21 -4.15
N TYR A 226 -6.37 13.91 -2.87
CA TYR A 226 -5.49 14.63 -1.94
C TYR A 226 -4.14 13.93 -1.96
N LEU A 227 -3.08 14.72 -2.10
CA LEU A 227 -1.72 14.22 -2.19
C LEU A 227 -0.86 14.97 -1.18
N THR A 228 0.11 14.28 -0.58
CA THR A 228 0.95 14.87 0.46
C THR A 228 2.42 14.82 0.08
N ASP A 229 3.17 15.86 0.45
CA ASP A 229 4.62 16.01 0.18
C ASP A 229 5.41 16.00 1.50
N ASP A 230 6.20 14.96 1.76
CA ASP A 230 7.05 14.84 2.97
C ASP A 230 8.39 15.59 2.87
N TYR A 231 8.55 16.47 1.87
CA TYR A 231 9.70 17.35 1.87
C TYR A 231 9.54 18.48 2.91
N GLY A 232 10.65 18.93 3.50
CA GLY A 232 10.64 20.06 4.43
C GLY A 232 10.06 21.33 3.80
N GLY A 233 8.84 21.73 4.21
CA GLY A 233 8.09 22.83 3.61
C GLY A 233 7.11 22.41 2.51
N GLY A 234 6.82 21.12 2.39
CA GLY A 234 5.84 20.53 1.48
C GLY A 234 4.42 21.06 1.71
N VAL A 235 3.58 20.86 0.70
CA VAL A 235 2.19 21.35 0.65
C VAL A 235 1.23 20.17 0.63
N PHE A 236 0.07 20.35 1.26
CA PHE A 236 -1.08 19.43 1.30
C PHE A 236 -2.27 20.03 0.54
#